data_AF-A0AB33K0L4-F1
#
_entry.id   AF-A0AB33K0L4-F1
#
_cell.length_a   1.000
_cell.length_b   1.000
_cell.length_c   1.000
_cell.angle_alpha   90.00
_cell.angle_beta   90.00
_cell.angle_gamma   90.00
#
_symmetry.space_group_name_H-M   'P 1'
#
loop_
_entity.id
_entity.type
_entity.pdbx_description
1 polymer ?
#
loop_
_entity_poly.entity_id
_entity_poly.type
_entity_poly.pdbx_seq_one_letter_code
_entity_poly.pdbx_strand_id
1 'polypeptide(L)'
;MNPALTAARVPAQAVPHRHPAGLLAPSEHQLLLLLAEGLPLDSIARRLGTSSRTLRRRIRVLCDRIGVRTPLQAAVWAARRGLI
;
A
#
# COMPACT_ATOMS: atom_id res chain seq x y z
N MET A 1 11.37 25.52 -21.48
CA MET A 1 10.41 26.56 -21.04
C MET A 1 9.02 25.94 -21.21
N ASN A 2 8.56 25.11 -20.28
CA ASN A 2 7.90 25.49 -19.03
C ASN A 2 8.55 24.80 -17.80
N PRO A 3 8.78 25.53 -16.68
CA PRO A 3 9.48 25.05 -15.49
C PRO A 3 8.52 24.57 -14.38
N ALA A 4 9.09 23.84 -13.41
CA ALA A 4 8.54 23.55 -12.08
C ALA A 4 7.23 22.73 -12.00
N LEU A 5 7.36 21.48 -11.57
CA LEU A 5 6.56 20.95 -10.46
C LEU A 5 7.43 19.99 -9.63
N THR A 6 8.02 20.56 -8.60
CA THR A 6 8.51 19.89 -7.39
C THR A 6 7.39 19.04 -6.80
N ALA A 7 7.44 17.73 -7.00
CA ALA A 7 6.64 16.78 -6.23
C ALA A 7 7.59 16.07 -5.26
N ALA A 8 7.34 16.34 -3.97
CA ALA A 8 8.06 15.90 -2.81
C ALA A 8 8.63 14.47 -2.94
N ARG A 9 9.94 14.36 -2.74
CA ARG A 9 10.63 13.09 -2.47
C ARG A 9 10.01 12.51 -1.19
N VAL A 10 9.09 11.55 -1.34
CA VAL A 10 8.55 10.78 -0.22
C VAL A 10 9.74 10.07 0.45
N PRO A 11 9.97 10.26 1.77
CA PRO A 11 11.12 9.66 2.43
C PRO A 11 10.97 8.13 2.38
N ALA A 12 12.07 7.47 2.04
CA ALA A 12 12.21 6.02 1.88
C ALA A 12 12.12 5.23 3.20
N GLN A 13 11.26 5.64 4.13
CA GLN A 13 11.15 5.06 5.45
C GLN A 13 9.69 4.79 5.79
N ALA A 14 9.21 3.59 5.47
CA ALA A 14 8.10 3.02 6.22
C ALA A 14 8.68 1.90 7.08
N VAL A 15 9.18 2.30 8.24
CA VAL A 15 9.23 1.42 9.41
C VAL A 15 7.81 0.86 9.57
N PRO A 16 7.60 -0.45 9.83
CA PRO A 16 6.27 -0.95 10.10
C PRO A 16 5.81 -0.33 11.42
N HIS A 17 5.07 0.77 11.32
CA HIS A 17 4.38 1.35 12.46
C HIS A 17 3.41 0.28 12.94
N ARG A 18 3.70 -0.29 14.10
CA ARG A 18 2.84 -1.27 14.76
C ARG A 18 1.62 -0.50 15.27
N HIS A 19 0.67 -0.23 14.38
CA HIS A 19 -0.56 0.46 14.75
C HIS A 19 -1.37 -0.46 15.67
N PRO A 20 -2.04 0.09 16.69
CA PRO A 20 -2.95 -0.68 17.54
C PRO A 20 -3.94 -1.44 16.65
N ALA A 21 -4.20 -2.70 17.01
CA ALA A 21 -4.99 -3.65 16.24
C ALA A 21 -6.40 -3.10 15.97
N GLY A 22 -6.57 -2.40 14.84
CA GLY A 22 -7.81 -1.74 14.47
C GLY A 22 -7.62 -0.54 13.54
N LEU A 23 -6.48 0.18 13.66
CA LEU A 23 -6.16 1.32 12.81
C LEU A 23 -5.16 0.92 11.72
N LEU A 24 -5.53 1.13 10.45
CA LEU A 24 -4.63 1.00 9.31
C LEU A 24 -3.69 2.19 9.26
N ALA A 25 -2.41 1.96 8.96
CA ALA A 25 -1.49 3.04 8.65
C ALA A 25 -1.97 3.80 7.41
N PRO A 26 -1.72 5.12 7.28
CA PRO A 26 -1.98 5.84 6.03
C PRO A 26 -1.33 5.17 4.80
N SER A 27 -0.13 4.60 5.00
CA SER A 27 0.61 3.87 3.96
C SER A 27 -0.02 2.52 3.60
N GLU A 28 -0.73 1.88 4.53
CA GLU A 28 -1.48 0.64 4.27
C GLU A 28 -2.79 0.91 3.56
N HIS A 29 -3.47 1.99 3.93
CA HIS A 29 -4.66 2.46 3.24
C HIS A 29 -4.34 2.81 1.77
N GLN A 30 -3.26 3.56 1.53
CA GLN A 30 -2.80 3.86 0.17
C GLN A 30 -2.45 2.59 -0.62
N LEU A 31 -1.85 1.59 0.04
CA LEU A 31 -1.57 0.30 -0.59
C LEU A 31 -2.86 -0.43 -0.98
N LEU A 32 -3.90 -0.40 -0.14
CA LEU A 32 -5.20 -1.01 -0.44
C LEU A 32 -5.91 -0.33 -1.62
N LEU A 33 -5.88 1.01 -1.69
CA LEU A 33 -6.39 1.77 -2.85
C LEU A 33 -5.70 1.34 -4.15
N LEU A 34 -4.37 1.29 -4.15
CA LEU A 34 -3.60 0.90 -5.33
C LEU A 34 -3.82 -0.57 -5.73
N LEU A 35 -4.09 -1.44 -4.76
CA LEU A 35 -4.47 -2.83 -5.02
C LEU A 35 -5.87 -2.93 -5.63
N ALA A 36 -6.80 -2.07 -5.21
CA ALA A 36 -8.16 -2.02 -5.75
C ALA A 36 -8.24 -1.47 -7.17
N GLU A 37 -7.28 -0.62 -7.57
CA GLU A 37 -7.11 -0.22 -8.97
C GLU A 37 -6.77 -1.40 -9.92
N GLY A 38 -6.45 -2.59 -9.38
CA GLY A 38 -6.15 -3.78 -10.18
C GLY A 38 -4.79 -3.71 -10.88
N LEU A 39 -3.89 -2.83 -10.43
CA LEU A 39 -2.59 -2.65 -11.05
C LEU A 39 -1.63 -3.80 -10.74
N PRO A 40 -0.70 -4.12 -11.66
CA PRO A 40 0.38 -5.05 -11.38
C PRO A 40 1.22 -4.56 -10.19
N LEU A 41 1.66 -5.49 -9.34
CA LEU A 41 2.45 -5.17 -8.14
C LEU A 41 3.74 -4.39 -8.48
N ASP A 42 4.38 -4.67 -9.62
CA ASP A 42 5.57 -3.93 -10.03
C ASP A 42 5.25 -2.46 -10.38
N SER A 43 4.06 -2.18 -10.92
CA SER A 43 3.59 -0.81 -11.16
C SER A 43 3.29 -0.08 -9.85
N ILE A 44 2.66 -0.77 -8.89
CA ILE A 44 2.41 -0.23 -7.55
C ILE A 44 3.75 0.07 -6.85
N ALA A 45 4.73 -0.82 -6.96
CA ALA A 45 6.06 -0.64 -6.36
C ALA A 45 6.75 0.61 -6.91
N ARG A 46 6.70 0.82 -8.23
CA ARG A 46 7.22 2.03 -8.89
C ARG A 46 6.51 3.30 -8.41
N ARG A 47 5.18 3.29 -8.32
CA ARG A 47 4.39 4.45 -7.82
C ARG A 47 4.74 4.81 -6.38
N LEU A 48 5.02 3.81 -5.55
CA LEU A 48 5.41 3.99 -4.14
C LEU A 48 6.91 4.22 -3.94
N GLY A 49 7.72 4.30 -5.01
CA GLY A 49 9.17 4.46 -4.92
C GLY A 49 9.88 3.32 -4.18
N THR A 50 9.34 2.09 -4.26
CA THR A 50 9.87 0.93 -3.53
C THR A 50 10.18 -0.24 -4.48
N SER A 51 10.94 -1.23 -3.98
CA SER A 51 11.20 -2.46 -4.73
C SER A 51 10.00 -3.41 -4.66
N SER A 52 9.80 -4.24 -5.69
CA SER A 52 8.74 -5.26 -5.68
C SER A 52 8.91 -6.25 -4.52
N ARG A 53 10.16 -6.53 -4.10
CA ARG A 53 10.44 -7.37 -2.92
C ARG A 53 9.92 -6.71 -1.64
N THR A 54 10.17 -5.42 -1.46
CA THR A 54 9.67 -4.64 -0.32
C THR A 54 8.15 -4.58 -0.33
N LEU A 55 7.54 -4.34 -1.50
CA LEU A 55 6.09 -4.30 -1.65
C LEU A 55 5.44 -5.63 -1.27
N ARG A 56 5.95 -6.76 -1.81
CA ARG A 56 5.45 -8.10 -1.48
C ARG A 56 5.54 -8.39 0.02
N ARG A 57 6.62 -7.97 0.69
CA ARG A 57 6.76 -8.11 2.14
C ARG A 57 5.70 -7.28 2.88
N ARG A 58 5.46 -6.03 2.48
CA ARG A 58 4.44 -5.17 3.08
C ARG A 58 3.03 -5.74 2.90
N ILE A 59 2.71 -6.21 1.70
CA ILE A 59 1.42 -6.87 1.42
C ILE A 59 1.25 -8.10 2.30
N ARG A 60 2.28 -8.94 2.45
CA ARG A 60 2.19 -10.12 3.33
C ARG A 60 1.85 -9.73 4.77
N VAL A 61 2.57 -8.77 5.33
CA VAL A 61 2.29 -8.26 6.70
C VAL A 61 0.89 -7.69 6.81
N LEU A 62 0.43 -6.92 5.81
CA LEU A 62 -0.93 -6.38 5.77
C LEU A 62 -1.98 -7.50 5.72
N CYS A 63 -1.78 -8.49 4.84
CA CYS A 63 -2.64 -9.66 4.70
C CYS A 63 -2.75 -10.44 6.02
N ASP A 64 -1.62 -10.70 6.67
CA ASP A 64 -1.56 -11.38 7.96
C ASP A 64 -2.31 -10.60 9.05
N ARG A 65 -2.20 -9.26 9.05
CA ARG A 65 -2.91 -8.38 10.00
C ARG A 65 -4.43 -8.38 9.81
N ILE A 66 -4.91 -8.43 8.57
CA ILE A 66 -6.35 -8.35 8.26
C ILE A 66 -7.01 -9.74 8.09
N GLY A 67 -6.22 -10.82 8.20
CA GLY A 67 -6.70 -12.20 8.13
C GLY A 67 -7.00 -12.69 6.72
N VAL A 68 -6.36 -12.13 5.70
CA VAL A 68 -6.51 -12.56 4.29
C VAL A 68 -5.23 -13.17 3.76
N ARG A 69 -5.28 -13.86 2.63
CA ARG A 69 -4.12 -14.58 2.07
C ARG A 69 -3.56 -13.94 0.80
N THR A 70 -4.38 -13.19 0.06
CA THR A 70 -3.98 -12.64 -1.24
C THR A 70 -4.18 -11.12 -1.31
N PRO A 71 -3.39 -10.41 -2.15
CA PRO A 71 -3.57 -8.97 -2.35
C PRO A 71 -4.97 -8.62 -2.87
N LEU A 72 -5.54 -9.49 -3.72
CA LEU A 72 -6.90 -9.33 -4.22
C LEU A 72 -7.93 -9.47 -3.09
N GLN A 73 -7.75 -10.45 -2.19
CA GLN A 73 -8.59 -10.57 -0.99
C GLN A 73 -8.45 -9.34 -0.07
N ALA A 74 -7.26 -8.74 0.02
CA ALA A 74 -7.05 -7.51 0.78
C ALA A 74 -7.83 -6.32 0.20
N ALA A 75 -7.81 -6.15 -1.13
CA ALA A 75 -8.60 -5.13 -1.81
C ALA A 75 -10.11 -5.34 -1.59
N VAL A 76 -10.60 -6.58 -1.77
CA VAL A 76 -12.02 -6.93 -1.53
C VAL A 76 -12.41 -6.70 -0.07
N TRP A 77 -11.54 -7.06 0.87
CA TRP A 77 -11.75 -6.81 2.30
C TRP A 77 -11.87 -5.32 2.61
N ALA A 78 -11.07 -4.47 1.97
CA ALA A 78 -11.13 -3.03 2.14
C ALA A 78 -12.44 -2.44 1.59
N ALA A 79 -12.83 -2.84 0.37
CA ALA A 79 -14.08 -2.41 -0.25
C ALA A 79 -15.31 -2.83 0.58
N ARG A 80 -15.34 -4.06 1.09
CA ARG A 80 -16.45 -4.57 1.94
C ARG A 80 -16.59 -3.81 3.27
N ARG A 81 -15.54 -3.14 3.73
CA ARG A 81 -15.53 -2.36 4.97
C ARG A 81 -15.71 -0.86 4.73
N GLY A 82 -15.93 -0.43 3.48
CA GLY A 82 -16.03 0.99 3.12
C GLY A 82 -14.74 1.77 3.37
N LEU A 83 -13.60 1.09 3.31
CA LEU A 83 -12.28 1.71 3.52
C LEU A 83 -11.68 2.26 2.22
N ILE A 84 -12.31 1.98 1.07
CA ILE A 84 -11.96 2.43 -0.27
C ILE A 84 -13.24 2.54 -1.10
#